data_AF-A0A353N930-F1
#
_entry.id   AF-A0A353N930-F1
#
_cell.length_a   1.000
_cell.length_b   1.000
_cell.length_c   1.000
_cell.angle_alpha   90.00
_cell.angle_beta   90.00
_cell.angle_gamma   90.00
#
_symmetry.space_group_name_H-M   'P 1'
#
loop_
_entity.id
_entity.type
_entity.pdbx_description
1 polymer ?
#
loop_
_entity_poly.entity_id
_entity_poly.type
_entity_poly.pdbx_seq_one_letter_code
_entity_poly.pdbx_strand_id
1 'polypeptide(L)'
;DLAGRKVLEAVQMSVNPKVIATPEIAAVAKDGIELKAKARVTVRANIDRLVGGAGEETIIARVGEGIVTTVGSAETHKEVL
;
A
#
# COMPACT_ATOMS: atom_id res chain seq x y z
N ASP A 1 9.76 -26.97 8.87
CA ASP A 1 10.31 -26.41 7.63
C ASP A 1 9.52 -25.15 7.23
N LEU A 2 10.03 -23.97 7.61
CA LEU A 2 9.38 -22.67 7.36
C LEU A 2 10.01 -21.92 6.17
N ALA A 3 11.22 -22.30 5.77
CA ALA A 3 11.97 -21.61 4.73
C ALA A 3 11.49 -22.00 3.33
N GLY A 4 11.19 -23.30 3.10
CA GLY A 4 10.73 -23.79 1.79
C GLY A 4 9.44 -23.14 1.30
N ARG A 5 8.47 -22.89 2.19
CA ARG A 5 7.20 -22.22 1.82
C ARG A 5 7.39 -20.75 1.43
N LYS A 6 8.24 -20.02 2.17
CA LYS A 6 8.51 -18.60 1.92
C LYS A 6 9.22 -18.36 0.59
N VAL A 7 10.12 -19.25 0.20
CA VAL A 7 10.83 -19.16 -1.08
C VAL A 7 9.89 -19.40 -2.25
N LEU A 8 9.05 -20.45 -2.19
CA LEU A 8 8.09 -20.76 -3.26
C LEU A 8 7.09 -19.62 -3.49
N GLU A 9 6.52 -19.07 -2.40
CA GLU A 9 5.58 -17.95 -2.47
C GLU A 9 6.22 -16.72 -3.11
N ALA A 10 7.46 -16.39 -2.74
CA ALA A 10 8.16 -15.25 -3.30
C ALA A 10 8.54 -15.45 -4.78
N VAL A 11 8.92 -16.66 -5.18
CA VAL A 11 9.15 -16.97 -6.60
C VAL A 11 7.86 -16.79 -7.39
N GLN A 12 6.74 -17.33 -6.90
CA GLN A 12 5.43 -17.17 -7.53
C GLN A 12 5.04 -15.69 -7.66
N MET A 13 5.22 -14.89 -6.61
CA MET A 13 4.89 -13.46 -6.60
C MET A 13 5.82 -12.60 -7.47
N SER A 14 7.06 -13.05 -7.71
CA SER A 14 8.00 -12.35 -8.59
C SER A 14 7.62 -12.52 -10.07
N VAL A 15 7.21 -13.73 -10.44
CA VAL A 15 6.79 -14.08 -11.81
C VAL A 15 5.36 -13.62 -12.10
N ASN A 16 4.47 -13.75 -11.12
CA ASN A 16 3.08 -13.32 -11.20
C ASN A 16 2.79 -12.26 -10.11
N PRO A 17 2.94 -10.97 -10.43
CA PRO A 17 2.63 -9.90 -9.48
C PRO A 17 1.18 -9.98 -8.99
N LYS A 18 0.98 -9.70 -7.70
CA LYS A 18 -0.35 -9.64 -7.08
C LYS A 18 -0.84 -8.21 -7.02
N VAL A 19 -2.11 -7.97 -7.31
CA VAL A 19 -2.75 -6.68 -7.05
C VAL A 19 -3.48 -6.75 -5.71
N ILE A 20 -3.14 -5.86 -4.80
CA ILE A 20 -3.80 -5.69 -3.50
C ILE A 20 -4.56 -4.36 -3.52
N ALA A 21 -5.70 -4.31 -2.83
CA ALA A 21 -6.50 -3.10 -2.72
C ALA A 21 -6.53 -2.63 -1.27
N THR A 22 -6.40 -1.33 -1.04
CA THR A 22 -6.62 -0.77 0.29
C THR A 22 -8.11 -0.80 0.62
N PRO A 23 -8.49 -0.78 1.92
CA PRO A 23 -9.81 -0.33 2.30
C PRO A 23 -10.06 1.11 1.79
N GLU A 24 -11.32 1.55 1.84
CA GLU A 24 -11.63 2.96 1.66
C GLU A 24 -11.07 3.75 2.85
N ILE A 25 -10.29 4.78 2.55
CA ILE A 25 -9.63 5.62 3.56
C ILE A 25 -10.21 7.03 3.43
N ALA A 26 -10.76 7.52 4.54
CA ALA A 26 -11.26 8.88 4.65
C ALA A 26 -10.20 9.77 5.32
N ALA A 27 -10.00 10.96 4.77
CA ALA A 27 -9.16 12.00 5.35
C ALA A 27 -9.74 13.38 5.03
N VAL A 28 -9.49 14.36 5.90
CA VAL A 28 -10.07 15.70 5.79
C VAL A 28 -8.94 16.70 5.50
N ALA A 29 -9.10 17.49 4.43
CA ALA A 29 -8.17 18.57 4.10
C ALA A 29 -8.37 19.77 5.05
N LYS A 30 -7.43 20.73 5.06
CA LYS A 30 -7.48 21.87 6.00
C LYS A 30 -8.68 22.80 5.80
N ASP A 31 -9.27 22.82 4.61
CA ASP A 31 -10.51 23.51 4.29
C ASP A 31 -11.78 22.79 4.82
N GLY A 32 -11.62 21.66 5.50
CA GLY A 32 -12.68 20.91 6.16
C GLY A 32 -13.44 19.94 5.27
N ILE A 33 -12.98 19.71 4.02
CA ILE A 33 -13.62 18.79 3.09
C ILE A 33 -13.03 17.38 3.24
N GLU A 34 -13.91 16.39 3.38
CA GLU A 34 -13.56 14.97 3.44
C GLU A 34 -13.34 14.40 2.04
N LEU A 35 -12.21 13.72 1.85
CA LEU A 35 -11.90 12.93 0.67
C LEU A 35 -11.84 11.45 1.05
N LYS A 36 -12.40 10.61 0.18
CA LYS A 36 -12.36 9.14 0.30
C LYS A 36 -11.54 8.57 -0.83
N ALA A 37 -10.45 7.89 -0.48
CA ALA A 37 -9.52 7.31 -1.44
C ALA A 37 -9.43 5.80 -1.29
N LYS A 38 -9.24 5.13 -2.43
CA LYS A 38 -8.96 3.70 -2.51
C LYS A 38 -7.83 3.48 -3.51
N ALA A 39 -6.78 2.78 -3.09
CA ALA A 39 -5.64 2.49 -3.95
C ALA A 39 -5.61 1.01 -4.36
N ARG A 40 -5.15 0.76 -5.58
CA ARG A 40 -4.79 -0.58 -6.07
C ARG A 40 -3.29 -0.61 -6.27
N VAL A 41 -2.61 -1.46 -5.52
CA VAL A 41 -1.15 -1.55 -5.49
C VAL A 41 -0.75 -2.89 -6.09
N THR A 42 0.15 -2.86 -7.06
CA THR A 42 0.74 -4.08 -7.61
C THR A 42 2.01 -4.40 -6.83
N VAL A 43 2.04 -5.55 -6.18
CA VAL A 43 3.18 -6.01 -5.38
C VAL A 43 3.92 -7.10 -6.15
N ARG A 44 5.23 -6.94 -6.21
CA ARG A 44 6.15 -7.92 -6.79
C ARG A 44 7.24 -8.24 -5.76
N ALA A 45 7.52 -9.51 -5.56
CA ALA A 45 8.64 -9.93 -4.72
C ALA A 45 9.97 -9.74 -5.46
N ASN A 46 10.95 -9.14 -4.78
CA ASN A 46 12.33 -9.13 -5.23
C ASN A 46 13.04 -10.35 -4.64
N ILE A 47 13.27 -11.37 -5.47
CA ILE A 47 13.86 -12.64 -5.05
C ILE A 47 15.31 -12.46 -4.58
N ASP A 48 16.05 -11.52 -5.18
CA ASP A 48 17.43 -11.21 -4.80
C ASP A 48 17.54 -10.68 -3.35
N ARG A 49 16.42 -10.20 -2.79
CA ARG A 49 16.31 -9.67 -1.42
C ARG A 49 15.11 -10.27 -0.68
N LEU A 50 15.00 -11.60 -0.70
CA LEU A 50 13.89 -12.34 -0.13
C LEU A 50 13.70 -12.19 1.40
N VAL A 51 14.77 -11.85 2.13
CA VAL A 51 14.74 -11.79 3.60
C VAL A 51 14.48 -10.36 4.07
N GLY A 52 13.41 -10.16 4.84
CA GLY A 52 13.13 -8.87 5.52
C GLY A 52 12.20 -7.89 4.78
N GLY A 53 11.28 -8.38 3.94
CA GLY A 53 10.30 -7.54 3.22
C GLY A 53 9.07 -7.14 4.03
N ALA A 54 8.28 -6.21 3.48
CA ALA A 54 6.98 -5.82 4.01
C ALA A 54 5.89 -6.82 3.56
N GLY A 55 5.07 -7.28 4.50
CA GLY A 55 3.87 -8.06 4.18
C GLY A 55 2.75 -7.18 3.62
N GLU A 56 1.68 -7.82 3.12
CA GLU A 56 0.52 -7.12 2.55
C GLU A 56 -0.10 -6.11 3.54
N GLU A 57 -0.28 -6.50 4.80
CA GLU A 57 -0.79 -5.62 5.86
C GLU A 57 0.10 -4.39 6.07
N THR A 58 1.43 -4.58 6.06
CA THR A 58 2.39 -3.49 6.19
C THR A 58 2.31 -2.54 4.99
N ILE A 59 2.19 -3.08 3.77
CA ILE A 59 2.05 -2.27 2.55
C ILE A 59 0.75 -1.46 2.61
N ILE A 60 -0.38 -2.09 2.97
CA ILE A 60 -1.67 -1.40 3.11
C ILE A 60 -1.58 -0.29 4.15
N ALA A 61 -0.99 -0.56 5.32
CA ALA A 61 -0.82 0.44 6.38
C ALA A 61 0.01 1.64 5.89
N ARG A 62 1.12 1.39 5.19
CA ARG A 62 1.99 2.45 4.64
C ARG A 62 1.31 3.29 3.56
N VAL A 63 0.55 2.66 2.68
CA VAL A 63 -0.23 3.38 1.65
C VAL A 63 -1.32 4.22 2.31
N GLY A 64 -1.97 3.68 3.34
CA GLY A 64 -2.97 4.43 4.11
C GLY A 64 -2.41 5.62 4.84
N GLU A 65 -1.25 5.46 5.51
CA GLU A 65 -0.50 6.57 6.11
C GLU A 65 -0.22 7.66 5.07
N GLY A 66 0.29 7.29 3.89
CA GLY A 66 0.54 8.23 2.80
C GLY A 66 -0.71 9.00 2.36
N ILE A 67 -1.83 8.31 2.16
CA ILE A 67 -3.12 8.94 1.78
C ILE A 67 -3.56 9.96 2.84
N VAL A 68 -3.56 9.57 4.11
CA VAL A 68 -4.00 10.44 5.21
C VAL A 68 -3.09 11.65 5.35
N THR A 69 -1.78 11.46 5.28
CA THR A 69 -0.81 12.57 5.36
C THR A 69 -0.94 13.54 4.19
N THR A 70 -1.07 13.04 2.95
CA THR A 70 -1.22 13.89 1.77
C THR A 70 -2.51 14.71 1.83
N VAL A 71 -3.64 14.08 2.17
CA VAL A 71 -4.92 14.81 2.28
C VAL A 71 -4.91 15.79 3.46
N GLY A 72 -4.48 15.35 4.64
CA GLY A 72 -4.49 16.18 5.85
C GLY A 72 -3.49 17.34 5.85
N SER A 73 -2.49 17.30 4.96
CA SER A 73 -1.53 18.40 4.79
C SER A 73 -1.92 19.41 3.72
N ALA A 74 -2.86 19.08 2.82
CA ALA A 74 -3.33 19.95 1.77
C ALA A 74 -4.10 21.16 2.33
N GLU A 75 -3.85 22.35 1.78
CA GLU A 75 -4.58 23.57 2.19
C GLU A 75 -6.02 23.52 1.71
N THR A 76 -6.25 22.94 0.52
CA THR A 76 -7.59 22.72 -0.03
C THR A 76 -7.71 21.32 -0.60
N HIS A 77 -8.92 20.73 -0.55
CA HIS A 77 -9.21 19.43 -1.18
C HIS A 77 -8.85 19.37 -2.67
N LYS A 78 -8.78 20.51 -3.36
CA LYS A 78 -8.44 20.61 -4.78
C LYS A 78 -6.97 20.33 -5.08
N GLU A 79 -6.07 20.45 -4.11
CA GLU A 79 -4.64 20.15 -4.30
C GLU A 79 -4.38 18.64 -4.47
N VAL A 80 -5.36 17.81 -4.10
CA VAL A 80 -5.27 16.34 -4.11
C VAL A 80 -6.07 15.71 -5.26
N LEU A 81 -6.90 16.50 -5.96
CA LEU A 81 -7.73 16.08 -7.11
C LEU A 81 -7.06 16.45 -8.44
#